data_AF-A0AAD9UMT8-F1
#
_entry.id   AF-A0AAD9UMT8-F1
#
_cell.length_a   1.000
_cell.length_b   1.000
_cell.length_c   1.000
_cell.angle_alpha   90.00
_cell.angle_beta   90.00
_cell.angle_gamma   90.00
#
_symmetry.space_group_name_H-M   'P 1'
#
loop_
_entity.id
_entity.type
_entity.pdbx_description
1 polymer ?
#
loop_
_entity_poly.entity_id
_entity_poly.type
_entity_poly.pdbx_seq_one_letter_code
_entity_poly.pdbx_strand_id
1 'polypeptide(L)'
;MTRQMPSMNRPEAADMVELAPGVKRVEWIPDTRFPLCGIRLLRDDRVSFVGYRVPHPLENKLELRVRTKTDTPFIVVLNAISSVKNNLAYLRKTYLGTNKTQYPFILGLHEEYVNQSVYNSLLYL
;
A
#
# COMPACT_ATOMS: atom_id res chain seq x y z
N MET A 1 38.74 8.65 -28.39
CA MET A 1 38.43 7.63 -27.37
C MET A 1 37.27 8.13 -26.54
N THR A 2 36.05 7.68 -26.85
CA THR A 2 34.85 8.11 -26.11
C THR A 2 34.88 7.43 -24.75
N ARG A 3 35.04 8.21 -23.67
CA ARG A 3 35.00 7.73 -22.29
C ARG A 3 33.62 7.11 -22.05
N GLN A 4 33.52 5.79 -22.13
CA GLN A 4 32.32 5.09 -21.69
C GLN A 4 32.11 5.45 -20.22
N MET A 5 31.01 6.13 -19.92
CA MET A 5 30.63 6.37 -18.53
C MET A 5 30.45 5.00 -17.86
N PRO A 6 30.93 4.80 -16.63
CA PRO A 6 30.69 3.56 -15.91
C PRO A 6 29.17 3.37 -15.82
N SER A 7 28.68 2.23 -16.33
CA SER A 7 27.27 1.87 -16.28
C SER A 7 26.79 1.96 -14.84
N MET A 8 25.88 2.89 -14.57
CA MET A 8 25.35 3.12 -13.23
C MET A 8 24.50 1.92 -12.83
N ASN A 9 24.98 1.13 -11.86
CA ASN A 9 24.28 -0.05 -11.32
C ASN A 9 23.18 0.35 -10.30
N ARG A 10 22.41 1.40 -10.60
CA ARG A 10 21.32 1.89 -9.74
C ARG A 10 19.99 1.56 -10.43
N PRO A 11 19.07 0.83 -9.79
CA PRO A 11 17.73 0.61 -10.35
C PRO A 11 16.96 1.93 -10.45
N GLU A 12 16.07 2.03 -11.43
CA GLU A 12 15.22 3.19 -11.60
C GLU A 12 14.17 3.25 -10.47
N ALA A 13 13.68 4.45 -10.12
CA ALA A 13 12.63 4.58 -9.11
C ALA A 13 11.31 3.91 -9.55
N ALA A 14 11.04 3.91 -10.86
CA ALA A 14 9.90 3.21 -11.46
C ALA A 14 9.97 1.70 -11.21
N ASP A 15 11.17 1.10 -11.27
CA ASP A 15 11.39 -0.34 -11.02
C ASP A 15 10.99 -0.77 -9.60
N MET A 16 10.92 0.16 -8.65
CA MET A 16 10.45 -0.14 -7.29
C MET A 16 8.93 -0.33 -7.22
N VAL A 17 8.16 0.20 -8.17
CA VAL A 17 6.68 0.17 -8.15
C VAL A 17 6.12 -0.64 -9.31
N GLU A 18 6.75 -0.54 -10.47
CA GLU A 18 6.36 -1.21 -11.68
C GLU A 18 6.90 -2.63 -11.74
N LEU A 19 6.10 -3.53 -12.27
CA LEU A 19 6.49 -4.92 -12.44
C LEU A 19 7.07 -5.08 -13.84
N ALA A 20 8.20 -5.78 -13.93
CA ALA A 20 8.74 -6.20 -15.20
C ALA A 20 7.69 -7.00 -16.01
N PRO A 21 7.70 -6.88 -17.34
CA PRO A 21 6.74 -7.58 -18.20
C PRO A 21 6.79 -9.09 -17.94
N GLY A 22 5.66 -9.67 -17.56
CA GLY A 22 5.53 -11.11 -17.28
C GLY A 22 5.63 -11.51 -15.79
N VAL A 23 6.02 -10.60 -14.90
CA VAL A 23 6.07 -10.88 -13.45
C VAL A 23 4.67 -10.74 -12.83
N LYS A 24 4.21 -11.78 -12.14
CA LYS A 24 2.93 -11.77 -11.43
C LYS A 24 3.04 -10.96 -10.13
N ARG A 25 1.99 -10.19 -9.82
CA ARG A 25 1.86 -9.45 -8.55
C ARG A 25 1.87 -10.35 -7.31
N VAL A 26 1.25 -11.52 -7.42
CA VAL A 26 1.07 -12.46 -6.32
C VAL A 26 1.22 -13.86 -6.88
N GLU A 27 2.05 -14.67 -6.21
CA GLU A 27 2.19 -16.09 -6.47
C GLU A 27 1.80 -16.86 -5.20
N TRP A 28 0.93 -17.85 -5.35
CA TRP A 28 0.51 -18.70 -4.24
C TRP A 28 1.24 -20.04 -4.32
N ILE A 29 2.03 -20.34 -3.30
CA ILE A 29 2.82 -21.57 -3.22
C ILE A 29 2.32 -22.37 -2.01
N PRO A 30 1.86 -23.63 -2.20
CA PRO A 30 1.47 -24.47 -1.07
C PRO A 30 2.72 -24.92 -0.28
N ASP A 31 2.73 -24.67 1.02
CA ASP A 31 3.83 -25.07 1.90
C ASP A 31 3.83 -26.59 2.17
N THR A 32 4.95 -27.27 1.88
CA THR A 32 5.15 -28.70 2.21
C THR A 32 6.17 -28.96 3.32
N ARG A 33 6.89 -27.94 3.81
CA ARG A 33 7.97 -28.12 4.81
C ARG A 33 7.84 -27.19 6.02
N PHE A 34 8.21 -27.71 7.18
CA PHE A 34 8.05 -27.10 8.50
C PHE A 34 9.42 -26.82 9.11
N PRO A 35 9.66 -25.60 9.62
CA PRO A 35 9.68 -25.46 11.08
C PRO A 35 8.93 -24.21 11.57
N LEU A 36 8.32 -24.37 12.75
CA LEU A 36 7.78 -23.29 13.59
C LEU A 36 8.92 -22.42 14.10
N CYS A 37 8.84 -21.10 13.91
CA CYS A 37 9.43 -20.11 14.81
C CYS A 37 8.89 -18.71 14.49
N GLY A 38 8.19 -18.09 15.48
CA GLY A 38 7.90 -16.64 15.66
C GLY A 38 7.04 -15.95 14.56
N ILE A 39 6.05 -15.10 14.81
CA ILE A 39 5.55 -14.34 15.97
C ILE A 39 4.02 -14.41 15.88
N ARG A 40 3.31 -14.64 17.00
CA ARG A 40 1.84 -14.57 17.04
C ARG A 40 1.40 -13.10 17.08
N LEU A 41 1.12 -12.52 15.94
CA LEU A 41 0.34 -11.29 15.84
C LEU A 41 -0.98 -11.60 15.14
N LEU A 42 -1.92 -12.19 15.87
CA LEU A 42 -3.23 -12.51 15.33
C LEU A 42 -4.33 -11.93 16.21
N ARG A 43 -5.17 -11.10 15.56
CA ARG A 43 -6.46 -10.63 16.08
C ARG A 43 -7.61 -11.59 15.73
N ASP A 44 -7.35 -12.63 14.93
CA ASP A 44 -8.36 -13.57 14.41
C ASP A 44 -8.06 -15.00 14.87
N ASP A 45 -9.03 -15.63 15.56
CA ASP A 45 -8.90 -16.95 16.18
C ASP A 45 -8.76 -18.11 15.18
N ARG A 46 -9.19 -17.89 13.93
CA ARG A 46 -9.16 -18.87 12.84
C ARG A 46 -7.74 -19.14 12.33
N VAL A 47 -6.78 -18.29 12.70
CA VAL A 47 -5.41 -18.36 12.21
C VAL A 47 -4.48 -18.88 13.29
N SER A 48 -3.62 -19.82 12.93
CA SER A 48 -2.64 -20.39 13.85
C SER A 48 -1.30 -19.67 13.79
N PHE A 49 -0.92 -19.18 12.61
CA PHE A 49 0.37 -18.56 12.38
C PHE A 49 0.29 -17.58 11.20
N VAL A 50 0.91 -16.41 11.37
CA VAL A 50 1.19 -15.47 10.27
C VAL A 50 2.62 -14.98 10.48
N GLY A 51 3.42 -15.03 9.43
CA GLY A 51 4.76 -14.46 9.40
C GLY A 51 5.04 -13.87 8.03
N TYR A 52 5.81 -12.80 7.98
CA TYR A 52 6.31 -12.27 6.72
C TYR A 52 7.82 -12.10 6.80
N ARG A 53 8.48 -12.19 5.65
CA ARG A 53 9.89 -11.82 5.51
C ARG A 53 10.12 -11.12 4.19
N VAL A 54 11.12 -10.24 4.17
CA VAL A 54 11.70 -9.69 2.95
C VAL A 54 13.00 -10.45 2.73
N PRO A 55 13.13 -11.24 1.65
CA PRO A 55 14.29 -12.12 1.44
C PRO A 55 15.58 -11.31 1.27
N HIS A 56 15.48 -10.15 0.63
CA HIS A 56 16.60 -9.23 0.48
C HIS A 56 16.08 -7.78 0.44
N PRO A 57 16.70 -6.82 1.16
CA PRO A 57 16.20 -5.44 1.24
C PRO A 57 16.27 -4.67 -0.09
N LEU A 58 17.13 -5.09 -1.02
CA LEU A 58 17.21 -4.50 -2.37
C LEU A 58 16.17 -5.07 -3.35
N GLU A 59 15.50 -6.16 -2.99
CA GLU A 59 14.45 -6.75 -3.82
C GLU A 59 13.09 -6.32 -3.27
N ASN A 60 12.23 -5.77 -4.14
CA ASN A 60 10.85 -5.48 -3.75
C ASN A 60 9.99 -6.76 -3.79
N LYS A 61 10.30 -7.70 -2.90
CA LYS A 61 9.58 -8.96 -2.74
C LYS A 61 9.21 -9.17 -1.28
N LEU A 62 7.95 -9.51 -1.04
CA LEU A 62 7.44 -9.86 0.28
C LEU A 62 6.94 -11.30 0.26
N GLU A 63 7.48 -12.13 1.15
CA GLU A 63 7.00 -13.49 1.35
C GLU A 63 6.12 -13.53 2.59
N LEU A 64 4.85 -13.90 2.41
CA LEU A 64 3.87 -14.04 3.47
C LEU A 64 3.52 -15.51 3.68
N ARG A 65 3.71 -16.00 4.91
CA ARG A 65 3.35 -17.35 5.33
C ARG A 65 2.14 -17.29 6.25
N VAL A 66 1.06 -17.96 5.86
CA VAL A 66 -0.20 -18.01 6.63
C VAL A 66 -0.60 -19.46 6.87
N ARG A 67 -0.86 -19.78 8.14
CA ARG A 67 -1.43 -21.06 8.55
C ARG A 67 -2.76 -20.86 9.26
N THR A 68 -3.79 -21.49 8.74
CA THR A 68 -5.15 -21.47 9.28
C THR A 68 -5.48 -22.77 9.99
N LYS A 69 -6.44 -22.72 10.94
CA LYS A 69 -6.93 -23.90 11.68
C LYS A 69 -8.11 -24.58 10.98
N THR A 70 -9.06 -23.78 10.48
CA THR A 70 -10.36 -24.25 9.98
C THR A 70 -10.57 -23.93 8.50
N ASP A 71 -10.27 -22.70 8.09
CA ASP A 71 -10.56 -22.20 6.73
C ASP A 71 -9.35 -22.28 5.80
N THR A 72 -9.56 -22.04 4.50
CA THR A 72 -8.44 -21.88 3.57
C THR A 72 -7.69 -20.57 3.85
N PRO A 73 -6.34 -20.58 3.83
CA PRO A 73 -5.54 -19.40 4.14
C PRO A 73 -5.78 -18.25 3.15
N PHE A 74 -6.13 -18.58 1.90
CA PHE A 74 -6.49 -17.60 0.88
C PHE A 74 -7.71 -16.75 1.28
N ILE A 75 -8.79 -17.40 1.73
CA ILE A 75 -10.02 -16.71 2.14
C ILE A 75 -9.76 -15.83 3.36
N VAL A 76 -8.98 -16.32 4.33
CA VAL A 76 -8.63 -15.55 5.53
C VAL A 76 -7.87 -14.28 5.17
N VAL A 77 -6.91 -14.34 4.25
CA VAL A 77 -6.16 -13.17 3.80
C VAL A 77 -7.07 -12.17 3.08
N LEU A 78 -7.96 -12.65 2.19
CA LEU A 78 -8.92 -11.77 1.51
C LEU A 78 -9.86 -11.05 2.47
N ASN A 79 -10.33 -11.76 3.50
CA ASN A 79 -11.17 -11.17 4.54
C ASN A 79 -10.41 -10.11 5.35
N ALA A 80 -9.15 -10.38 5.69
CA ALA A 80 -8.29 -9.42 6.40
C ALA A 80 -8.06 -8.14 5.56
N ILE A 81 -7.75 -8.28 4.27
CA ILE A 81 -7.57 -7.15 3.35
C ILE A 81 -8.86 -6.32 3.27
N SER A 82 -10.00 -6.99 3.14
CA SER A 82 -11.31 -6.33 3.08
C SER A 82 -11.62 -5.56 4.37
N SER A 83 -11.32 -6.15 5.52
CA SER A 83 -11.46 -5.49 6.83
C SER A 83 -10.59 -4.24 6.93
N VAL A 84 -9.31 -4.31 6.56
CA VAL A 84 -8.39 -3.16 6.57
C VAL A 84 -8.88 -2.05 5.63
N LYS A 85 -9.33 -2.41 4.42
CA LYS A 85 -9.88 -1.46 3.45
C LYS A 85 -11.11 -0.74 4.00
N ASN A 86 -12.01 -1.46 4.66
CA ASN A 86 -13.21 -0.89 5.28
C ASN A 86 -12.85 0.02 6.46
N ASN A 87 -11.90 -0.38 7.30
CA ASN A 87 -11.41 0.46 8.40
C ASN A 87 -10.78 1.76 7.89
N LEU A 88 -10.00 1.69 6.81
CA LEU A 88 -9.41 2.85 6.17
C LEU A 88 -10.47 3.77 5.54
N ALA A 89 -11.48 3.19 4.88
CA ALA A 89 -12.59 3.95 4.31
C ALA A 89 -13.40 4.67 5.40
N TYR A 90 -13.67 3.98 6.51
CA TYR A 90 -14.31 4.58 7.68
C TYR A 90 -13.47 5.71 8.28
N LEU A 91 -12.18 5.48 8.52
CA LEU A 91 -11.26 6.49 9.02
C LEU A 91 -11.23 7.73 8.11
N ARG A 92 -11.13 7.52 6.80
CA ARG A 92 -11.16 8.60 5.81
C ARG A 92 -12.46 9.40 5.87
N LYS A 93 -13.60 8.73 5.99
CA LYS A 93 -14.92 9.38 6.12
C LYS A 93 -15.00 10.20 7.40
N THR A 94 -14.59 9.63 8.54
CA THR A 94 -14.60 10.32 9.83
C THR A 94 -13.66 11.53 9.80
N TYR A 95 -12.41 11.35 9.34
CA TYR A 95 -11.44 12.44 9.25
C TYR A 95 -11.94 13.59 8.34
N LEU A 96 -12.41 13.28 7.13
CA LEU A 96 -12.94 14.31 6.22
C LEU A 96 -14.25 14.92 6.70
N GLY A 97 -15.12 14.13 7.35
CA GLY A 97 -16.37 14.60 7.94
C GLY A 97 -16.13 15.57 9.10
N THR A 98 -15.20 15.25 10.00
CA THR A 98 -14.81 16.10 11.12
C THR A 98 -14.13 17.38 10.66
N ASN A 99 -13.28 17.33 9.62
CA ASN A 99 -12.64 18.53 9.09
C ASN A 99 -13.65 19.52 8.46
N LYS A 100 -14.75 19.03 7.87
CA LYS A 100 -15.85 19.89 7.39
C LYS A 100 -16.59 20.59 8.54
N THR A 101 -16.72 19.93 9.69
CA THR A 101 -17.42 20.50 10.86
C THR A 101 -16.53 21.34 11.78
N GLN A 102 -15.22 21.06 11.82
CA GLN A 102 -14.27 21.69 12.74
C GLN A 102 -13.63 22.97 12.17
N TYR A 103 -13.53 23.09 10.83
CA TYR A 103 -13.06 24.31 10.17
C TYR A 103 -13.91 24.64 8.92
N PRO A 104 -15.21 24.96 9.08
CA PRO A 104 -16.05 25.34 7.94
C PRO A 104 -15.55 26.60 7.21
N PHE A 105 -14.79 27.46 7.90
CA PHE A 105 -14.33 28.75 7.38
C PHE A 105 -13.10 28.66 6.43
N ILE A 106 -12.22 27.65 6.59
CA ILE A 106 -10.96 27.60 5.83
C ILE A 106 -11.14 26.95 4.44
N LEU A 107 -12.07 26.00 4.31
CA LEU A 107 -12.34 25.33 3.02
C LEU A 107 -13.17 26.19 2.06
N GLY A 108 -14.03 27.08 2.58
CA GLY A 108 -14.80 28.02 1.75
C GLY A 108 -13.95 29.14 1.12
N LEU A 109 -12.86 29.55 1.78
CA LEU A 109 -11.96 30.57 1.25
C LEU A 109 -11.03 30.04 0.15
N HIS A 110 -10.71 28.74 0.12
CA HIS A 110 -9.79 28.22 -0.89
C HIS A 110 -10.46 28.03 -2.27
N GLU A 111 -11.76 27.75 -2.32
CA GLU A 111 -12.50 27.68 -3.60
C GLU A 111 -12.77 29.06 -4.21
N GLU A 112 -13.00 30.10 -3.39
CA GLU A 112 -13.14 31.47 -3.90
C GLU A 112 -11.79 32.07 -4.36
N TYR A 113 -10.69 31.82 -3.65
CA TYR A 113 -9.38 32.38 -4.01
C TYR A 113 -8.79 31.80 -5.31
N VAL A 114 -9.00 30.51 -5.60
CA VAL A 114 -8.51 29.91 -6.86
C VAL A 114 -9.28 30.48 -8.06
N ASN A 115 -10.59 30.70 -7.92
CA ASN A 115 -11.38 31.32 -8.99
C ASN A 115 -11.03 32.80 -9.17
N GLN A 116 -10.87 33.59 -8.09
CA GLN A 116 -10.48 35.00 -8.19
C GLN A 116 -9.11 35.20 -8.85
N SER A 117 -8.14 34.30 -8.57
CA SER A 117 -6.80 34.37 -9.17
C SER A 117 -6.82 34.09 -10.68
N VAL A 118 -7.64 33.15 -11.14
CA VAL A 118 -7.76 32.82 -12.56
C VAL A 118 -8.48 33.95 -13.32
N TYR A 119 -9.53 34.53 -12.76
CA TYR A 119 -10.23 35.68 -13.36
C TYR A 119 -9.35 36.93 -13.44
N ASN A 120 -8.54 37.21 -12.41
CA ASN A 120 -7.63 38.36 -12.43
C ASN A 120 -6.43 38.17 -13.38
N SER A 121 -5.99 36.94 -13.67
CA SER A 121 -4.95 36.70 -14.67
C SER A 121 -5.43 36.81 -16.12
N LEU A 122 -6.73 36.64 -16.37
CA LEU A 122 -7.32 36.75 -17.72
C LEU A 122 -7.79 38.17 -18.07
N LEU A 123 -7.84 39.09 -17.10
CA LEU A 123 -8.16 40.51 -17.33
C LEU A 123 -6.93 41.39 -17.61
N TYR A 124 -5.72 40.84 -17.50
CA TYR A 124 -4.43 41.52 -17.74
C TYR A 124 -3.65 40.93 -18.93
N LEU A 125 -4.36 40.36 -19.90
CA LEU A 125 -3.90 40.03 -21.26
C LEU A 125 -4.86 40.64 -22.27
#